data_AF-A0A2U2CDI8-F1
#
_entry.id   AF-A0A2U2CDI8-F1
#
_cell.length_a   1.000
_cell.length_b   1.000
_cell.length_c   1.000
_cell.angle_alpha   90.00
_cell.angle_beta   90.00
_cell.angle_gamma   90.00
#
_symmetry.space_group_name_H-M   'P 1'
#
loop_
_entity.id
_entity.type
_entity.pdbx_description
1 polymer ?
#
loop_
_entity_poly.entity_id
_entity_poly.type
_entity_poly.pdbx_seq_one_letter_code
_entity_poly.pdbx_strand_id
1 'polypeptide(L)'
;MADLENWINPRLCSLNECVRIERGPQTVTLTCSDETLSDAVTHPKYRKGGRDAAGRLICPDDAVKAIEAAGGDPRPLRRAMVRDRDLGRASVETGGEMRVVDRAGQHAPWMWKLYKLAQTTDINRETGEEEQVQRWVWVGEFEGRDAALKAARKLYEKEYA
;
A
#
# COMPACT_ATOMS: atom_id res chain seq x y z
N MET A 1 22.47 22.62 19.48
CA MET A 1 21.95 21.27 19.24
C MET A 1 21.17 21.35 17.94
N ALA A 2 21.49 20.52 16.94
CA ALA A 2 20.72 20.50 15.70
C ALA A 2 19.25 20.18 16.04
N ASP A 3 18.31 20.81 15.34
CA ASP A 3 16.89 20.50 15.53
C ASP A 3 16.68 19.03 15.21
N LEU A 4 16.29 18.26 16.23
CA LEU A 4 16.01 16.82 16.11
C LEU A 4 14.99 16.56 15.00
N GLU A 5 14.03 17.48 14.84
CA GLU A 5 12.96 17.41 13.86
C GLU A 5 13.27 18.22 12.60
N ASN A 6 13.27 17.54 11.46
CA ASN A 6 13.35 18.15 10.15
C ASN A 6 12.02 17.98 9.40
N TRP A 7 11.24 19.06 9.29
CA TRP A 7 9.99 19.10 8.54
C TRP A 7 10.26 19.36 7.06
N ILE A 8 10.17 18.31 6.24
CA ILE A 8 10.37 18.38 4.79
C ILE A 8 9.17 19.07 4.13
N ASN A 9 7.96 18.79 4.61
CA ASN A 9 6.71 19.46 4.22
C ASN A 9 5.65 19.28 5.31
N PRO A 10 4.45 19.90 5.22
CA PRO A 10 3.42 19.80 6.27
C PRO A 10 2.89 18.39 6.58
N ARG A 11 3.26 17.37 5.80
CA ARG A 11 2.82 15.97 5.92
C ARG A 11 3.98 15.01 6.19
N LEU A 12 5.23 15.48 6.22
CA LEU A 12 6.41 14.63 6.35
C LEU A 12 7.46 15.29 7.24
N CYS A 13 7.83 14.58 8.31
CA CYS A 13 8.90 14.95 9.22
C CYS A 13 9.87 13.79 9.39
N SER A 14 11.16 14.10 9.42
CA SER A 14 12.24 13.17 9.74
C SER A 14 12.86 13.59 11.07
N LEU A 15 13.16 12.62 11.94
CA LEU A 15 13.89 12.79 13.19
C LEU A 15 15.29 12.21 12.99
N ASN A 16 16.28 13.10 12.84
CA ASN A 16 17.69 12.78 12.57
C ASN A 16 17.91 11.69 11.49
N GLU A 17 17.07 11.68 10.44
CA GLU A 17 17.14 10.73 9.31
C GLU A 17 16.96 9.24 9.65
N CYS A 18 16.72 8.89 10.92
CA CYS A 18 16.53 7.49 11.37
C CYS A 18 15.07 7.14 11.68
N VAL A 19 14.24 8.13 12.03
CA VAL A 19 12.80 7.96 12.29
C VAL A 19 12.04 8.96 11.43
N ARG A 20 10.87 8.60 10.88
CA ARG A 20 10.03 9.56 10.14
C ARG A 20 8.56 9.37 10.42
N ILE A 21 7.81 10.46 10.37
CA ILE A 21 6.35 10.44 10.35
C ILE A 21 5.82 10.99 9.04
N GLU A 22 4.84 10.33 8.45
CA GLU A 22 4.23 10.70 7.18
C GLU A 22 2.70 10.63 7.28
N ARG A 23 2.00 11.71 6.93
CA ARG A 23 0.55 11.72 6.81
C ARG A 23 0.14 11.18 5.45
N GLY A 24 -0.56 10.05 5.45
CA GLY A 24 -0.89 9.35 4.22
C GLY A 24 -2.26 8.69 4.21
N PRO A 25 -2.71 8.28 3.02
CA PRO A 25 -3.97 7.58 2.86
C PRO A 25 -3.96 6.21 3.53
N GLN A 26 -5.15 5.76 3.91
CA GLN A 26 -5.40 4.49 4.58
C GLN A 26 -5.80 3.42 3.57
N THR A 27 -5.59 2.15 3.94
CA THR A 27 -6.19 1.04 3.20
C THR A 27 -7.53 0.74 3.83
N VAL A 28 -8.60 0.83 3.05
CA VAL A 28 -9.98 0.57 3.48
C VAL A 28 -10.51 -0.68 2.79
N THR A 29 -11.51 -1.31 3.40
CA THR A 29 -12.27 -2.40 2.80
C THR A 29 -13.57 -1.84 2.24
N LEU A 30 -13.84 -2.11 0.96
CA LEU A 30 -15.09 -1.77 0.29
C LEU A 30 -15.72 -3.02 -0.31
N THR A 31 -17.05 -3.04 -0.41
CA THR A 31 -17.76 -4.07 -1.17
C THR A 31 -17.49 -3.88 -2.67
N CYS A 32 -17.01 -4.93 -3.33
CA CYS A 32 -16.73 -4.93 -4.76
C CYS A 32 -18.02 -4.80 -5.57
N SER A 33 -18.19 -3.66 -6.23
CA SER A 33 -19.35 -3.33 -7.07
C SER A 33 -18.92 -2.37 -8.19
N ASP A 34 -19.73 -2.27 -9.25
CA ASP A 34 -19.43 -1.34 -10.36
C ASP A 34 -19.36 0.13 -9.89
N GLU A 35 -20.15 0.52 -8.89
CA GLU A 35 -20.09 1.84 -8.26
C GLU A 35 -18.73 2.07 -7.59
N THR A 36 -18.28 1.15 -6.74
CA THR A 36 -16.99 1.29 -6.05
C THR A 36 -15.79 1.16 -6.98
N LEU A 37 -15.89 0.43 -8.08
CA LEU A 37 -14.83 0.31 -9.09
C LEU A 37 -14.78 1.49 -10.06
N SER A 38 -15.68 2.47 -9.90
CA SER A 38 -15.67 3.69 -10.70
C SER A 38 -14.55 4.64 -10.27
N ASP A 39 -14.02 5.39 -11.23
CA ASP A 39 -12.98 6.41 -11.00
C ASP A 39 -13.42 7.56 -10.08
N ALA A 40 -14.72 7.66 -9.81
CA ALA A 40 -15.30 8.63 -8.89
C ALA A 40 -15.10 8.22 -7.42
N VAL A 41 -15.09 6.92 -7.14
CA VAL A 41 -15.02 6.35 -5.78
C VAL A 41 -13.63 5.81 -5.47
N THR A 42 -13.02 5.07 -6.42
CA THR A 42 -11.68 4.51 -6.21
C THR A 42 -10.73 4.89 -7.34
N HIS A 43 -9.43 4.76 -7.09
CA HIS A 43 -8.43 5.05 -8.11
C HIS A 43 -8.61 4.14 -9.34
N PRO A 44 -8.42 4.62 -10.58
CA PRO A 44 -8.61 3.84 -11.83
C PRO A 44 -7.82 2.52 -11.96
N LYS A 45 -6.93 2.23 -11.02
CA LYS A 45 -6.19 0.97 -10.95
C LYS A 45 -7.02 -0.15 -10.32
N TYR A 46 -7.99 0.21 -9.47
CA TYR A 46 -8.92 -0.71 -8.82
C TYR A 46 -10.11 -0.93 -9.74
N ARG A 47 -9.91 -1.81 -10.72
CA ARG A 47 -10.90 -2.16 -11.76
C ARG A 47 -10.93 -3.66 -11.97
N LYS A 48 -11.96 -4.17 -12.65
CA LYS A 48 -12.02 -5.59 -13.04
C LYS A 48 -10.77 -5.99 -13.83
N GLY A 49 -10.19 -7.13 -13.51
CA GLY A 49 -8.90 -7.63 -14.02
C GLY A 49 -7.66 -6.97 -13.39
N GLY A 50 -7.84 -5.87 -12.64
CA GLY A 50 -6.80 -5.23 -11.84
C GLY A 50 -6.56 -5.96 -10.51
N ARG A 51 -5.69 -5.37 -9.68
CA ARG A 51 -5.39 -5.89 -8.33
C ARG A 51 -5.83 -4.91 -7.25
N ASP A 52 -6.40 -5.45 -6.17
CA ASP A 52 -6.69 -4.71 -4.96
C ASP A 52 -5.41 -4.35 -4.18
N ALA A 53 -5.52 -3.62 -3.08
CA ALA A 53 -4.38 -3.20 -2.26
C ALA A 53 -3.68 -4.37 -1.55
N ALA A 54 -4.34 -5.51 -1.39
CA ALA A 54 -3.74 -6.77 -0.91
C ALA A 54 -3.11 -7.60 -2.03
N GLY A 55 -3.17 -7.12 -3.28
CA GLY A 55 -2.64 -7.80 -4.44
C GLY A 55 -3.53 -8.93 -4.96
N ARG A 56 -4.81 -9.01 -4.58
CA ARG A 56 -5.78 -9.98 -5.11
C ARG A 56 -6.37 -9.50 -6.43
N LEU A 57 -6.60 -10.40 -7.38
CA LEU A 57 -7.28 -10.06 -8.63
C LEU A 57 -8.75 -9.73 -8.38
N ILE A 58 -9.24 -8.66 -9.01
CA ILE A 58 -10.63 -8.19 -8.89
C ILE A 58 -11.44 -8.69 -10.08
N CYS A 59 -12.49 -9.47 -9.84
CA CYS A 59 -13.43 -10.02 -10.83
C CYS A 59 -12.74 -10.50 -12.12
N PRO A 60 -11.76 -11.42 -12.02
CA PRO A 60 -10.91 -11.76 -13.17
C PRO A 60 -11.70 -12.44 -14.30
N ASP A 61 -12.71 -13.25 -13.99
CA ASP A 61 -13.54 -13.91 -15.00
C ASP A 61 -14.40 -12.91 -15.80
N ASP A 62 -14.97 -11.91 -15.13
CA ASP A 62 -15.72 -10.83 -15.80
C ASP A 62 -14.81 -10.02 -16.72
N ALA A 63 -13.58 -9.74 -16.27
CA ALA A 63 -12.59 -9.05 -17.09
C ALA A 63 -12.16 -9.88 -18.31
N VAL A 64 -11.99 -11.19 -18.17
CA VAL A 64 -11.72 -12.09 -19.31
C VAL A 64 -12.85 -12.03 -20.33
N LYS A 65 -14.11 -12.16 -19.89
CA LYS A 65 -15.28 -12.07 -20.78
C LYS A 65 -15.34 -10.73 -21.52
N ALA A 66 -15.07 -9.63 -20.83
CA ALA A 66 -15.07 -8.29 -21.41
C ALA A 66 -13.95 -8.11 -22.46
N ILE A 67 -12.74 -8.62 -22.17
CA ILE A 67 -11.61 -8.57 -23.11
C ILE A 67 -11.93 -9.37 -24.37
N GLU A 68 -12.47 -10.59 -24.22
CA GLU A 68 -12.85 -11.45 -25.35
C GLU A 68 -13.96 -10.83 -26.20
N ALA A 69 -14.98 -10.25 -25.56
CA ALA A 69 -16.07 -9.54 -26.26
C ALA A 69 -15.57 -8.31 -27.05
N ALA A 70 -14.51 -7.65 -26.58
CA ALA A 70 -13.86 -6.54 -27.27
C ALA A 70 -12.83 -7.00 -28.33
N GLY A 71 -12.65 -8.31 -28.54
CA GLY A 71 -11.66 -8.86 -29.47
C GLY A 71 -10.20 -8.74 -28.99
N GLY A 72 -9.98 -8.50 -27.70
CA GLY A 72 -8.64 -8.42 -27.10
C GLY A 72 -8.06 -9.78 -26.71
N ASP A 73 -6.80 -9.77 -26.26
CA ASP A 73 -6.09 -10.99 -25.82
C ASP A 73 -6.20 -11.18 -24.28
N PRO A 74 -6.97 -12.18 -23.79
CA PRO A 74 -7.13 -12.45 -22.36
C PRO A 74 -5.97 -13.28 -21.77
N ARG A 75 -5.04 -13.79 -22.58
CA ARG A 75 -3.97 -14.70 -22.11
C ARG A 75 -3.11 -14.12 -20.97
N PRO A 76 -2.72 -12.83 -20.96
CA PRO A 76 -1.99 -12.26 -19.82
C PRO A 76 -2.74 -12.36 -18.49
N LEU A 77 -4.05 -12.09 -18.50
CA LEU A 77 -4.89 -12.17 -17.30
C LEU A 77 -5.08 -13.64 -16.88
N ARG A 78 -5.34 -14.54 -17.82
CA ARG A 78 -5.44 -15.99 -17.54
C ARG A 78 -4.14 -16.54 -16.92
N ARG A 79 -2.97 -16.10 -17.39
CA ARG A 79 -1.68 -16.45 -16.75
C ARG A 79 -1.56 -15.92 -15.33
N ALA A 80 -2.05 -14.69 -15.07
CA ALA A 80 -2.06 -14.13 -13.73
C ALA A 80 -3.01 -14.91 -12.79
N MET A 81 -4.17 -15.34 -13.28
CA MET A 81 -5.11 -16.18 -12.52
C MET A 81 -4.51 -17.53 -12.15
N VAL A 82 -3.83 -18.20 -13.10
CA VAL A 82 -3.12 -19.46 -12.84
C VAL A 82 -2.05 -19.26 -11.77
N ARG A 83 -1.24 -18.20 -11.90
CA ARG A 83 -0.21 -17.88 -10.90
C ARG A 83 -0.81 -17.64 -9.51
N ASP A 84 -1.89 -16.86 -9.41
CA ASP A 84 -2.53 -16.56 -8.13
C ASP A 84 -3.11 -17.84 -7.51
N ARG A 85 -3.73 -18.71 -8.31
CA ARG A 85 -4.20 -20.02 -7.87
C ARG A 85 -3.07 -20.89 -7.35
N ASP A 86 -1.95 -20.98 -8.06
CA ASP A 86 -0.79 -21.78 -7.65
C ASP A 86 -0.14 -21.23 -6.37
N LEU A 87 -0.30 -19.93 -6.09
CA LEU A 87 0.10 -19.27 -4.84
C LEU A 87 -0.99 -19.28 -3.75
N GLY A 88 -2.16 -19.92 -3.99
CA GLY A 88 -3.27 -19.95 -3.04
C GLY A 88 -3.93 -18.59 -2.77
N ARG A 89 -3.76 -17.61 -3.66
CA ARG A 89 -4.33 -16.26 -3.54
C ARG A 89 -5.73 -16.23 -4.11
N ALA A 90 -6.73 -16.02 -3.26
CA ALA A 90 -8.12 -15.85 -3.66
C ALA A 90 -8.32 -14.55 -4.48
N SER A 91 -9.18 -14.61 -5.50
CA SER A 91 -9.72 -13.44 -6.19
C SER A 91 -10.81 -12.76 -5.37
N VAL A 92 -11.15 -11.53 -5.74
CA VAL A 92 -12.30 -10.79 -5.23
C VAL A 92 -13.40 -10.82 -6.27
N GLU A 93 -14.51 -11.50 -5.99
CA GLU A 93 -15.68 -11.52 -6.86
C GLU A 93 -16.64 -10.36 -6.56
N THR A 94 -17.57 -10.10 -7.48
CA THR A 94 -18.62 -9.08 -7.28
C THR A 94 -19.41 -9.39 -6.00
N GLY A 95 -19.62 -8.37 -5.17
CA GLY A 95 -20.22 -8.50 -3.83
C GLY A 95 -19.25 -8.89 -2.72
N GLY A 96 -18.02 -9.31 -3.06
CA GLY A 96 -16.97 -9.63 -2.10
C GLY A 96 -16.22 -8.40 -1.58
N GLU A 97 -15.39 -8.59 -0.56
CA GLU A 97 -14.59 -7.51 0.03
C GLU A 97 -13.30 -7.25 -0.76
N MET A 98 -13.11 -6.01 -1.25
CA MET A 98 -11.86 -5.54 -1.85
C MET A 98 -11.15 -4.55 -0.93
N ARG A 99 -9.81 -4.56 -0.95
CA ARG A 99 -9.01 -3.54 -0.26
C ARG A 99 -8.57 -2.45 -1.23
N VAL A 100 -8.75 -1.18 -0.86
CA VAL A 100 -8.32 -0.05 -1.68
C VAL A 100 -7.56 0.96 -0.84
N VAL A 101 -6.57 1.62 -1.44
CA VAL A 101 -5.92 2.78 -0.83
C VAL A 101 -6.83 3.98 -1.06
N ASP A 102 -7.40 4.50 0.01
CA ASP A 102 -8.25 5.68 0.01
C ASP A 102 -7.41 6.95 -0.15
N ARG A 103 -6.89 7.16 -1.36
CA ARG A 103 -5.97 8.24 -1.70
C ARG A 103 -6.56 9.62 -1.41
N ALA A 104 -7.87 9.77 -1.57
CA ALA A 104 -8.58 11.02 -1.37
C ALA A 104 -9.08 11.21 0.07
N GLY A 105 -8.99 10.19 0.93
CA GLY A 105 -9.57 10.24 2.28
C GLY A 105 -11.10 10.33 2.25
N GLN A 106 -11.74 9.75 1.22
CA GLN A 106 -13.19 9.78 1.03
C GLN A 106 -13.93 8.84 1.99
N HIS A 107 -13.26 7.81 2.48
CA HIS A 107 -13.83 6.71 3.26
C HIS A 107 -13.18 6.54 4.64
N ALA A 108 -11.95 6.99 4.82
CA ALA A 108 -11.25 6.96 6.09
C ALA A 108 -10.40 8.23 6.30
N PRO A 109 -10.25 8.69 7.55
CA PRO A 109 -9.36 9.80 7.86
C PRO A 109 -7.91 9.46 7.51
N TRP A 110 -7.16 10.47 7.08
CA TRP A 110 -5.71 10.32 6.93
C TRP A 110 -5.03 10.13 8.27
N MET A 111 -4.21 9.09 8.37
CA MET A 111 -3.40 8.81 9.55
C MET A 111 -1.96 9.27 9.34
N TRP A 112 -1.31 9.58 10.45
CA TRP A 112 0.13 9.77 10.54
C TRP A 112 0.80 8.43 10.78
N LYS A 113 1.59 7.98 9.82
CA LYS A 113 2.33 6.73 9.83
C LYS A 113 3.73 6.98 10.37
N LEU A 114 4.16 6.19 11.33
CA LEU A 114 5.51 6.21 11.88
C LEU A 114 6.35 5.12 11.21
N TYR A 115 7.56 5.48 10.81
CA TYR A 115 8.55 4.57 10.25
C TYR A 115 9.89 4.73 10.95
N LYS A 116 10.69 3.67 10.95
CA LYS A 116 12.10 3.70 11.32
C LYS A 116 12.97 3.16 10.19
N LEU A 117 14.18 3.68 10.09
CA LEU A 117 15.19 3.19 9.17
C LEU A 117 15.81 1.92 9.76
N ALA A 118 15.71 0.82 9.04
CA ALA A 118 16.31 -0.46 9.43
C ALA A 118 17.19 -1.00 8.30
N GLN A 119 18.27 -1.69 8.68
CA GLN A 119 19.01 -2.54 7.75
C GLN A 119 18.26 -3.86 7.57
N THR A 120 18.10 -4.27 6.32
CA THR A 120 17.45 -5.52 5.93
C THR A 120 18.28 -6.19 4.86
N THR A 121 18.29 -7.52 4.84
CA THR A 121 18.83 -8.28 3.71
C THR A 121 17.81 -8.32 2.58
N ASP A 122 18.23 -8.01 1.36
CA ASP A 122 17.48 -8.26 0.14
C ASP A 122 18.31 -9.09 -0.84
N ILE A 123 17.67 -9.70 -1.83
CA ILE A 123 18.36 -10.47 -2.87
C ILE A 123 18.48 -9.60 -4.11
N ASN A 124 19.70 -9.38 -4.58
CA ASN A 124 19.95 -8.75 -5.86
C ASN A 124 19.35 -9.62 -6.97
N ARG A 125 18.42 -9.06 -7.75
CA ARG A 125 17.72 -9.82 -8.79
C ARG A 125 18.59 -10.15 -10.02
N GLU A 126 19.69 -9.44 -10.18
CA GLU A 126 20.63 -9.61 -11.30
C GLU A 126 21.74 -10.61 -10.95
N THR A 127 22.31 -10.52 -9.74
CA THR A 127 23.42 -11.39 -9.32
C THR A 127 22.99 -12.60 -8.47
N GLY A 128 21.81 -12.52 -7.85
CA GLY A 128 21.31 -13.53 -6.91
C GLY A 128 21.95 -13.48 -5.52
N GLU A 129 22.81 -12.51 -5.26
CA GLU A 129 23.52 -12.36 -3.99
C GLU A 129 22.68 -11.61 -2.95
N GLU A 130 22.91 -11.91 -1.68
CA GLU A 130 22.32 -11.18 -0.55
C GLU A 130 23.02 -9.83 -0.35
N GLU A 131 22.24 -8.76 -0.29
CA GLU A 131 22.71 -7.40 -0.08
C GLU A 131 22.09 -6.80 1.17
N GLN A 132 22.88 -6.06 1.94
CA GLN A 132 22.36 -5.23 3.02
C GLN A 132 21.82 -3.93 2.45
N VAL A 133 20.51 -3.72 2.56
CA VAL A 133 19.81 -2.52 2.12
C VAL A 133 19.16 -1.81 3.29
N GLN A 134 19.16 -0.48 3.26
CA GLN A 134 18.43 0.33 4.23
C GLN A 134 17.00 0.57 3.74
N ARG A 135 16.01 0.32 4.60
CA ARG A 135 14.59 0.50 4.30
C ARG A 135 13.85 1.15 5.44
N TRP A 136 12.85 1.94 5.08
CA TRP A 136 11.88 2.48 6.02
C TRP A 136 10.86 1.41 6.38
N VAL A 137 10.90 0.94 7.61
CA VAL A 137 9.98 -0.05 8.16
C VAL A 137 8.87 0.68 8.91
N TRP A 138 7.62 0.39 8.55
CA TRP A 138 6.45 0.93 9.23
C TRP A 138 6.31 0.30 10.63
N VAL A 139 6.04 1.14 11.64
CA VAL A 139 5.99 0.71 13.06
C VAL A 139 4.71 1.13 13.79
N GLY A 140 3.87 1.98 13.18
CA GLY A 140 2.60 2.38 13.80
C GLY A 140 1.86 3.48 13.05
N GLU A 141 0.61 3.72 13.45
CA GLU A 141 -0.27 4.76 12.90
C GLU A 141 -1.00 5.52 14.00
N PHE A 142 -1.26 6.81 13.75
CA PHE A 142 -1.85 7.73 14.71
C PHE A 142 -2.80 8.71 14.00
N GLU A 143 -3.95 9.02 14.61
CA GLU A 143 -4.93 9.96 14.04
C GLU A 143 -4.42 11.41 14.04
N GLY A 144 -3.56 11.76 15.00
CA GLY A 144 -3.09 13.13 15.23
C GLY A 144 -1.59 13.31 15.02
N ARG A 145 -1.20 14.48 14.48
CA ARG A 145 0.20 14.88 14.29
C ARG A 145 0.98 14.82 15.60
N ASP A 146 0.42 15.37 16.67
CA ASP A 146 1.12 15.48 17.95
C ASP A 146 1.32 14.11 18.61
N ALA A 147 0.33 13.21 18.47
CA ALA A 147 0.46 11.82 18.91
C ALA A 147 1.57 11.09 18.14
N ALA A 148 1.62 11.26 16.81
CA ALA A 148 2.66 10.69 15.97
C ALA A 148 4.04 11.24 16.32
N LEU A 149 4.18 12.56 16.51
CA LEU A 149 5.42 13.20 16.92
C LEU A 149 5.89 12.70 18.28
N LYS A 150 4.99 12.61 19.26
CA LYS A 150 5.32 12.10 20.60
C LYS A 150 5.82 10.65 20.53
N ALA A 151 5.16 9.81 19.73
CA ALA A 151 5.60 8.43 19.50
C ALA A 151 6.95 8.36 18.76
N ALA A 152 7.17 9.23 17.77
CA ALA A 152 8.42 9.32 17.03
C ALA A 152 9.60 9.70 17.92
N ARG A 153 9.45 10.73 18.76
CA ARG A 153 10.48 11.14 19.73
C ARG A 153 10.82 10.01 20.69
N LYS A 154 9.80 9.35 21.25
CA LYS A 154 9.98 8.20 22.15
C LYS A 154 10.69 7.04 21.46
N LEU A 155 10.37 6.76 20.19
CA LEU A 155 11.05 5.73 19.41
C LEU A 155 12.51 6.11 19.15
N TYR A 156 12.77 7.37 18.80
CA TYR A 156 14.11 7.89 18.59
C TYR A 156 14.96 7.75 19.86
N GLU A 157 14.44 8.22 20.99
CA GLU A 157 15.11 8.11 22.30
C GLU A 157 15.42 6.67 22.70
N LYS A 158 14.53 5.72 22.36
CA LYS A 158 14.71 4.31 22.71
C LYS A 158 15.77 3.62 21.85
N GLU A 159 15.87 3.97 20.57
CA GLU A 159 16.68 3.21 19.59
C GLU A 159 17.98 3.93 19.17
N TYR A 160 18.09 5.25 19.39
CA TYR A 160 19.18 6.07 18.81
C TYR A 160 19.75 7.17 19.74
N ALA A 161 19.21 7.37 20.95
CA ALA A 161 19.76 8.30 21.96
C ALA A 161 20.51 7.54 23.05
#